data_AF-A0AB72ZN51-F1
#
_entry.id   AF-A0AB72ZN51-F1
#
_cell.length_a   1.000
_cell.length_b   1.000
_cell.length_c   1.000
_cell.angle_alpha   90.00
_cell.angle_beta   90.00
_cell.angle_gamma   90.00
#
_symmetry.space_group_name_H-M   'P 1'
#
loop_
_entity.id
_entity.type
_entity.pdbx_description
1 polymer ?
#
loop_
_entity_poly.entity_id
_entity_poly.type
_entity_poly.pdbx_seq_one_letter_code
_entity_poly.pdbx_strand_id
1 'polypeptide(L)'
;MDVIRLSLIVLIVSQLLFVCYSDIRHRIISNKFIISISFNAIIFSLVMHHTVSIIIPIVALFIGYIIFHFNVMGGGDVKLITVLLLALTAEQSLNFIIYTAVMGGVVMVVGLLINRVDIQKRGVPYAVAITAGFLSSVLI
;
A
#
# COMPACT_ATOMS: atom_id res chain seq x y z
N MET A 1 20.97 -15.51 -4.13
CA MET A 1 19.58 -15.24 -3.73
C MET A 1 19.15 -13.80 -4.04
N ASP A 2 20.10 -12.93 -4.36
CA ASP A 2 19.88 -11.50 -4.58
C ASP A 2 19.14 -11.20 -5.89
N VAL A 3 19.35 -12.00 -6.94
CA VAL A 3 18.66 -11.83 -8.23
C VAL A 3 17.14 -12.08 -8.09
N ILE A 4 16.74 -13.09 -7.32
CA ILE A 4 15.33 -13.41 -7.05
C ILE A 4 14.69 -12.32 -6.17
N ARG A 5 15.43 -11.84 -5.16
CA ARG A 5 14.99 -10.72 -4.32
C ARG A 5 14.74 -9.47 -5.16
N LEU A 6 15.72 -9.08 -5.98
CA LEU A 6 15.63 -7.90 -6.84
C LEU A 6 14.50 -8.03 -7.86
N SER A 7 14.33 -9.19 -8.49
CA SER A 7 13.25 -9.39 -9.46
C SER A 7 11.87 -9.26 -8.82
N LEU A 8 11.67 -9.78 -7.61
CA LEU A 8 10.42 -9.64 -6.86
C LEU A 8 10.14 -8.18 -6.47
N ILE A 9 11.14 -7.44 -5.98
CA ILE A 9 11.00 -6.02 -5.65
C ILE A 9 10.63 -5.22 -6.90
N VAL A 10 11.36 -5.41 -8.00
CA VAL A 10 11.07 -4.72 -9.27
C VAL A 10 9.66 -5.03 -9.75
N LEU A 11 9.21 -6.28 -9.61
CA LEU A 11 7.86 -6.70 -9.97
C LEU A 11 6.81 -5.98 -9.10
N ILE A 12 6.94 -6.00 -7.78
CA ILE A 12 6.01 -5.33 -6.84
C ILE A 12 6.00 -3.82 -7.11
N VAL A 13 7.16 -3.19 -7.28
CA VAL A 13 7.26 -1.75 -7.57
C VAL A 13 6.60 -1.41 -8.90
N SER A 14 6.77 -2.23 -9.94
CA SER A 14 6.11 -2.01 -11.23
C SER A 14 4.58 -2.07 -11.11
N GLN A 15 4.05 -2.99 -10.30
CA GLN A 15 2.62 -3.10 -10.02
C GLN A 15 2.11 -1.91 -9.21
N LEU A 16 2.86 -1.47 -8.19
CA LEU A 16 2.51 -0.31 -7.37
C LEU A 16 2.50 0.98 -8.20
N LEU A 17 3.45 1.17 -9.12
CA LEU A 17 3.44 2.30 -10.04
C LEU A 17 2.19 2.30 -10.94
N PHE A 18 1.79 1.13 -11.43
CA PHE A 18 0.56 1.00 -12.21
C PHE A 18 -0.70 1.30 -11.38
N VAL A 19 -0.74 0.84 -10.13
CA VAL A 19 -1.82 1.15 -9.19
C VAL A 19 -1.85 2.65 -8.89
N CYS A 20 -0.71 3.30 -8.65
CA CYS A 20 -0.61 4.75 -8.47
C CYS A 20 -1.15 5.51 -9.68
N TYR A 21 -0.79 5.09 -10.89
CA TYR A 21 -1.29 5.70 -12.11
C TYR A 21 -2.81 5.57 -12.24
N SER A 22 -3.35 4.36 -11.99
CA SER A 22 -4.79 4.11 -11.99
C SER A 22 -5.52 4.92 -10.91
N ASP A 23 -4.92 5.07 -9.74
CA ASP A 23 -5.48 5.82 -8.61
C ASP A 23 -5.50 7.34 -8.88
N ILE A 24 -4.45 7.89 -9.50
CA ILE A 24 -4.41 9.30 -9.91
C ILE A 24 -5.44 9.59 -11.00
N ARG A 25 -5.55 8.72 -12.02
CA ARG A 25 -6.40 8.98 -13.20
C ARG A 25 -7.86 8.61 -12.99
N HIS A 26 -8.10 7.45 -12.38
CA HIS A 26 -9.42 6.84 -12.28
C HIS A 26 -9.93 6.71 -10.85
N ARG A 27 -9.11 6.95 -9.82
CA ARG A 27 -9.48 6.76 -8.39
C ARG A 27 -9.98 5.35 -8.10
N ILE A 28 -9.47 4.36 -8.86
CA ILE A 28 -9.89 2.97 -8.78
C ILE A 28 -8.65 2.10 -8.63
N ILE A 29 -8.64 1.32 -7.54
CA ILE A 29 -7.69 0.23 -7.31
C ILE A 29 -8.40 -1.07 -7.66
N SER A 30 -8.01 -1.69 -8.79
CA SER A 30 -8.65 -2.93 -9.25
C SER A 30 -8.23 -4.13 -8.41
N ASN A 31 -9.22 -4.95 -8.02
CA ASN A 31 -9.00 -6.18 -7.25
C ASN A 31 -8.02 -7.14 -7.95
N LYS A 32 -7.91 -7.10 -9.30
CA LYS A 32 -6.95 -7.93 -10.05
C LYS A 32 -5.50 -7.62 -9.66
N PHE A 33 -5.15 -6.34 -9.49
CA PHE A 33 -3.82 -5.94 -9.03
C PHE A 33 -3.60 -6.32 -7.57
N ILE A 34 -4.59 -6.14 -6.72
CA ILE A 34 -4.51 -6.51 -5.30
C ILE A 34 -4.21 -8.01 -5.13
N ILE A 35 -4.90 -8.87 -5.87
CA ILE A 35 -4.66 -10.32 -5.85
C ILE A 35 -3.24 -10.63 -6.34
N SER A 36 -2.81 -10.01 -7.44
CA SER A 36 -1.48 -10.25 -7.99
C SER A 36 -0.36 -9.78 -7.04
N ILE A 37 -0.51 -8.61 -6.41
CA ILE A 37 0.42 -8.10 -5.40
C ILE A 37 0.43 -9.01 -4.17
N SER A 38 -0.71 -9.60 -3.78
CA SER A 38 -0.80 -10.54 -2.65
C SER A 38 0.04 -11.80 -2.86
N PHE A 39 -0.06 -12.41 -4.03
CA PHE A 39 0.81 -13.53 -4.38
C PHE A 39 2.30 -13.14 -4.32
N ASN A 40 2.66 -11.99 -4.90
CA ASN A 40 4.04 -11.52 -4.88
C ASN A 40 4.53 -11.17 -3.47
N ALA A 41 3.66 -10.61 -2.62
CA ALA A 41 3.95 -10.28 -1.24
C ALA A 41 4.23 -11.53 -0.39
N ILE A 42 3.43 -12.58 -0.55
CA ILE A 42 3.64 -13.86 0.15
C ILE A 42 4.96 -14.49 -0.30
N ILE A 43 5.23 -14.52 -1.61
CA ILE A 43 6.48 -15.07 -2.15
C ILE A 43 7.68 -14.25 -1.62
N PHE A 44 7.57 -12.92 -1.63
CA PHE A 44 8.61 -12.03 -1.09
C PHE A 44 8.88 -12.33 0.39
N SER A 45 7.83 -12.42 1.21
CA SER A 45 7.93 -12.72 2.64
C SER A 45 8.62 -14.07 2.91
N LEU A 46 8.27 -15.11 2.15
CA LEU A 46 8.90 -16.43 2.24
C LEU A 46 10.38 -16.42 1.84
N VAL A 47 10.76 -15.65 0.82
CA VAL A 47 12.15 -15.56 0.35
C VAL A 47 13.00 -14.68 1.27
N MET A 48 12.42 -13.64 1.89
CA MET A 48 13.14 -12.68 2.73
C MET A 48 13.26 -13.13 4.18
N HIS A 49 12.16 -13.60 4.76
CA HIS A 49 12.00 -13.78 6.20
C HIS A 49 11.75 -15.24 6.60
N HIS A 50 11.65 -16.15 5.62
CA HIS A 50 11.30 -17.57 5.79
C HIS A 50 10.01 -17.83 6.59
N THR A 51 9.24 -16.78 6.87
CA THR A 51 8.05 -16.77 7.71
C THR A 51 7.08 -15.76 7.14
N VAL A 52 5.78 -16.03 7.28
CA VAL A 52 4.73 -15.12 6.83
C VAL A 52 3.91 -14.72 8.04
N SER A 53 3.91 -13.43 8.38
CA SER A 53 3.06 -12.90 9.45
C SER A 53 1.66 -12.66 8.89
N ILE A 54 0.72 -13.54 9.23
CA ILE A 54 -0.67 -13.45 8.77
C ILE A 54 -1.54 -12.64 9.77
N ILE A 55 -1.14 -12.61 11.05
CA ILE A 55 -1.89 -11.97 12.13
C ILE A 55 -2.03 -10.46 11.88
N ILE A 56 -0.92 -9.79 11.55
CA ILE A 56 -0.90 -8.33 11.36
C ILE A 56 -1.78 -7.90 10.17
N PRO A 57 -1.67 -8.51 8.97
CA PRO A 57 -2.58 -8.24 7.85
C PRO A 57 -4.06 -8.48 8.19
N ILE A 58 -4.41 -9.55 8.89
CA ILE A 58 -5.81 -9.83 9.26
C ILE A 58 -6.35 -8.75 10.18
N VAL A 59 -5.58 -8.36 11.20
CA VAL A 59 -5.97 -7.29 12.13
C VAL A 59 -6.10 -5.96 11.38
N ALA A 60 -5.15 -5.64 10.49
CA ALA A 60 -5.21 -4.45 9.66
C ALA A 60 -6.42 -4.43 8.71
N LEU A 61 -6.79 -5.58 8.12
CA LEU A 61 -7.98 -5.70 7.29
C LEU A 61 -9.24 -5.49 8.12
N PHE A 62 -9.32 -6.06 9.31
CA PHE A 62 -10.48 -5.90 10.20
C PHE A 62 -10.66 -4.45 10.65
N ILE A 63 -9.58 -3.81 11.12
CA ILE A 63 -9.58 -2.39 11.50
C ILE A 63 -9.90 -1.52 10.28
N GLY A 64 -9.25 -1.78 9.15
CA GLY A 64 -9.47 -1.05 7.91
C GLY A 64 -10.90 -1.20 7.39
N TYR A 65 -11.52 -2.36 7.57
CA TYR A 65 -12.94 -2.59 7.23
C TYR A 65 -13.88 -1.76 8.11
N ILE A 66 -13.58 -1.64 9.41
CA ILE A 66 -14.33 -0.75 10.31
C ILE A 66 -14.19 0.71 9.83
N ILE A 67 -12.97 1.15 9.50
CA ILE A 67 -12.72 2.51 9.00
C ILE A 67 -13.43 2.76 7.66
N PHE A 68 -13.45 1.76 6.77
CA PHE A 68 -14.19 1.80 5.51
C PHE A 68 -15.69 1.94 5.74
N HIS A 69 -16.25 1.26 6.74
CA HIS A 69 -17.66 1.39 7.10
C HIS A 69 -18.03 2.82 7.52
N PHE A 70 -17.09 3.56 8.13
CA PHE A 70 -17.26 4.98 8.44
C PHE A 70 -16.99 5.93 7.23
N ASN A 71 -16.77 5.40 6.02
CA ASN A 71 -16.43 6.15 4.80
C ASN A 71 -15.20 7.08 4.94
N VAL A 72 -14.31 6.80 5.90
CA VAL A 72 -13.10 7.61 6.12
C VAL A 72 -12.01 7.27 5.09
N MET A 73 -11.96 6.01 4.65
CA MET A 73 -10.92 5.50 3.75
C MET A 73 -11.53 4.63 2.65
N GLY A 74 -10.95 4.65 1.45
CA GLY A 74 -11.40 3.81 0.35
C GLY A 74 -11.14 2.33 0.61
N GLY A 75 -12.10 1.46 0.24
CA GLY A 75 -11.95 0.01 0.40
C GLY A 75 -10.79 -0.57 -0.44
N GLY A 76 -10.39 0.12 -1.51
CA GLY A 76 -9.20 -0.23 -2.28
C GLY A 76 -7.91 -0.02 -1.48
N ASP A 77 -7.81 1.09 -0.76
CA ASP A 77 -6.62 1.46 0.02
C ASP A 77 -6.41 0.49 1.19
N VAL A 78 -7.48 0.15 1.90
CA VAL A 78 -7.49 -0.84 2.98
C VAL A 78 -6.95 -2.20 2.48
N LYS A 79 -7.42 -2.65 1.33
CA LYS A 79 -6.98 -3.91 0.73
C LYS A 79 -5.51 -3.84 0.29
N LEU A 80 -5.07 -2.70 -0.26
CA LEU A 80 -3.69 -2.51 -0.68
C LEU A 80 -2.72 -2.57 0.52
N ILE A 81 -3.05 -1.84 1.60
CA ILE A 81 -2.29 -1.86 2.87
C ILE A 81 -2.20 -3.29 3.42
N THR A 82 -3.34 -4.00 3.46
CA THR A 82 -3.39 -5.38 3.95
C THR A 82 -2.44 -6.29 3.19
N VAL A 83 -2.47 -6.20 1.86
CA VAL A 83 -1.65 -7.04 0.99
C VAL A 83 -0.16 -6.72 1.14
N LEU A 84 0.20 -5.45 1.28
CA LEU A 84 1.59 -5.05 1.49
C LEU A 84 2.13 -5.47 2.86
N LEU A 85 1.28 -5.48 3.89
CA LEU A 85 1.66 -5.98 5.22
C LEU A 85 2.06 -7.46 5.21
N LEU A 86 1.55 -8.28 4.28
CA LEU A 86 1.98 -9.69 4.13
C LEU A 86 3.46 -9.80 3.76
N ALA A 87 4.00 -8.81 3.05
CA ALA A 87 5.39 -8.77 2.62
C ALA A 87 6.36 -8.34 3.73
N LEU A 88 5.86 -7.79 4.84
CA LEU A 88 6.66 -7.11 5.86
C LEU A 88 6.74 -7.91 7.16
N THR A 89 7.84 -7.74 7.88
CA THR A 89 7.96 -8.19 9.29
C THR A 89 7.15 -7.31 10.23
N ALA A 90 7.01 -7.70 11.50
CA ALA A 90 6.28 -6.92 12.49
C ALA A 90 6.85 -5.51 12.70
N GLU A 91 8.18 -5.38 12.73
CA GLU A 91 8.87 -4.10 12.86
C GLU A 91 8.67 -3.24 11.61
N GLN A 92 8.88 -3.81 10.42
CA GLN A 92 8.66 -3.11 9.15
C GLN A 92 7.20 -2.71 8.94
N SER A 93 6.25 -3.52 9.42
CA SER A 93 4.81 -3.21 9.38
C SER A 93 4.49 -1.94 10.16
N LEU A 94 5.11 -1.76 11.33
CA LEU A 94 4.93 -0.57 12.15
C LEU A 94 5.54 0.67 11.46
N ASN A 95 6.76 0.53 10.94
CA ASN A 95 7.40 1.58 10.14
C ASN A 95 6.56 1.94 8.90
N PHE A 96 6.02 0.95 8.20
CA PHE A 96 5.16 1.12 7.04
C PHE A 96 3.90 1.93 7.37
N ILE A 97 3.22 1.66 8.48
CA ILE A 97 2.02 2.41 8.90
C ILE A 97 2.41 3.86 9.21
N ILE A 98 3.49 4.08 9.94
CA ILE A 98 3.98 5.44 10.28
C ILE A 98 4.34 6.21 9.01
N TYR A 99 5.16 5.63 8.12
CA TYR A 99 5.57 6.28 6.89
C TYR A 99 4.39 6.53 5.95
N THR A 100 3.44 5.60 5.87
CA THR A 100 2.21 5.79 5.09
C THR A 100 1.37 6.94 5.65
N ALA A 101 1.26 7.07 6.97
CA ALA A 101 0.53 8.19 7.59
C ALA A 101 1.21 9.54 7.30
N VAL A 102 2.54 9.61 7.43
CA VAL A 102 3.32 10.82 7.11
C VAL A 102 3.18 11.19 5.64
N MET A 103 3.38 10.21 4.74
CA MET A 103 3.25 10.43 3.29
C MET A 103 1.81 10.76 2.89
N GLY A 104 0.81 10.22 3.58
CA GLY A 104 -0.60 10.56 3.38
C GLY A 104 -0.86 12.04 3.64
N GLY A 105 -0.28 12.59 4.71
CA GLY A 105 -0.33 14.03 5.00
C GLY A 105 0.36 14.86 3.91
N VAL A 106 1.54 14.44 3.44
CA VAL A 106 2.26 15.12 2.36
C VAL A 106 1.44 15.12 1.06
N VAL A 107 0.90 13.98 0.66
CA VAL A 107 0.08 13.86 -0.57
C VAL A 107 -1.20 14.70 -0.45
N MET A 108 -1.82 14.76 0.73
CA MET A 108 -2.97 15.64 0.98
C MET A 108 -2.60 17.12 0.80
N VAL A 109 -1.51 17.58 1.41
CA VAL A 109 -1.05 18.98 1.29
C VAL A 109 -0.71 19.33 -0.16
N VAL A 110 0.06 18.48 -0.84
CA VAL A 110 0.44 18.67 -2.25
C VAL A 110 -0.81 18.68 -3.15
N GLY A 111 -1.74 17.74 -2.94
CA GLY A 111 -3.01 17.70 -3.68
C GLY A 111 -3.85 18.97 -3.49
N LEU A 112 -3.90 19.50 -2.27
CA LEU A 112 -4.57 20.77 -1.96
C LEU A 112 -3.83 22.00 -2.53
N LEU A 113 -2.54 21.92 -2.80
CA LEU A 113 -1.82 23.01 -3.49
C LEU A 113 -2.06 22.99 -5.00
N ILE A 114 -2.10 21.80 -5.60
CA ILE A 114 -2.25 21.65 -7.06
C ILE A 114 -3.70 21.88 -7.48
N ASN A 115 -4.66 21.15 -6.89
CA ASN A 115 -6.04 21.21 -7.35
C ASN A 115 -7.05 20.84 -6.24
N ARG A 116 -7.36 21.81 -5.37
CA ARG A 116 -8.29 21.65 -4.23
C ARG A 116 -9.65 21.08 -4.64
N VAL A 117 -10.16 21.52 -5.78
CA VAL A 117 -11.49 21.12 -6.26
C VAL A 117 -11.52 19.64 -6.64
N ASP A 118 -10.43 19.12 -7.22
CA ASP A 118 -10.34 17.70 -7.56
C ASP A 118 -10.28 16.84 -6.29
N ILE A 119 -9.45 17.23 -5.32
CA ILE A 119 -9.31 16.51 -4.05
C ILE A 119 -10.60 16.48 -3.25
N GLN A 120 -11.33 17.60 -3.17
CA GLN A 120 -12.62 17.64 -2.46
C GLN A 120 -13.70 16.79 -3.14
N LYS A 121 -13.69 16.68 -4.47
CA LYS A 121 -14.73 15.95 -5.22
C LYS A 121 -14.41 14.46 -5.39
N ARG A 122 -13.14 14.10 -5.54
CA ARG A 122 -12.69 12.76 -5.94
C ARG A 122 -11.83 12.05 -4.89
N GLY A 123 -11.45 12.74 -3.81
CA GLY A 123 -10.54 12.23 -2.79
C GLY A 123 -9.06 12.35 -3.19
N VAL A 124 -8.20 12.01 -2.24
CA VAL A 124 -6.73 12.03 -2.39
C VAL A 124 -6.26 10.70 -2.98
N PRO A 125 -5.27 10.67 -3.92
CA PRO A 125 -4.67 9.43 -4.39
C PRO A 125 -3.84 8.77 -3.29
N TYR A 126 -4.49 7.98 -2.44
CA TYR A 126 -3.84 7.39 -1.28
C TYR A 126 -2.86 6.26 -1.66
N ALA A 127 -3.01 5.66 -2.85
CA ALA A 127 -2.09 4.63 -3.33
C ALA A 127 -0.65 5.15 -3.45
N VAL A 128 -0.48 6.44 -3.75
CA VAL A 128 0.84 7.08 -3.82
C VAL A 128 1.51 7.13 -2.45
N ALA A 129 0.76 7.53 -1.42
CA ALA A 129 1.24 7.56 -0.04
C ALA A 129 1.59 6.16 0.47
N ILE A 130 0.73 5.17 0.20
CA ILE A 130 0.94 3.77 0.56
C ILE A 130 2.20 3.21 -0.11
N THR A 131 2.37 3.48 -1.41
CA THR A 131 3.55 3.03 -2.17
C THR A 131 4.83 3.65 -1.63
N ALA A 132 4.81 4.95 -1.33
CA ALA A 132 5.95 5.64 -0.73
C ALA A 132 6.28 5.10 0.67
N GLY A 133 5.27 4.85 1.50
CA GLY A 133 5.45 4.25 2.82
C GLY A 133 6.06 2.85 2.76
N PHE A 134 5.58 2.01 1.84
CA PHE A 134 6.08 0.65 1.63
C PHE A 134 7.53 0.63 1.15
N LEU A 135 7.87 1.45 0.16
CA LEU A 135 9.25 1.58 -0.31
C LEU A 135 10.18 2.01 0.83
N SER A 136 9.76 2.98 1.63
CA SER A 136 10.53 3.47 2.77
C SER A 136 10.76 2.37 3.81
N SER A 137 9.74 1.56 4.14
CA SER A 137 9.87 0.48 5.12
C SER A 137 10.69 -0.72 4.65
N VAL A 138 10.85 -0.90 3.34
CA VAL A 138 11.65 -1.99 2.76
C VAL A 138 13.12 -1.57 2.59
N LEU A 139 13.38 -0.29 2.35
CA LEU A 139 14.73 0.26 2.13
C LEU A 139 15.49 0.58 3.41
N ILE A 140 14.79 0.90 4.49
CA ILE A 140 15.34 1.27 5.81
C ILE A 140 15.37 0.03 6.69
#